data_AF-G0UP42-F1
#
_entry.id   AF-G0UP42-F1
#
_cell.length_a   1.000
_cell.length_b   1.000
_cell.length_c   1.000
_cell.angle_alpha   90.00
_cell.angle_beta   90.00
_cell.angle_gamma   90.00
#
_symmetry.space_group_name_H-M   'P 1'
#
loop_
_entity.id
_entity.type
_entity.pdbx_description
1 polymer ?
#
loop_
_entity_poly.entity_id
_entity_poly.type
_entity_poly.pdbx_seq_one_letter_code
_entity_poly.pdbx_strand_id
1 'polypeptide(L)'
;MTKKLRVEDPFAVVTEDERVVEFWFHATVPPSFRDHYDPSSLLFTSVVMGMEEKSLLYDLTESDVLPEQLSVRFLRKKVNVMTSLQQMINDSPKMVLYVRALGLLDQLAQGSARQGGRSLKKDRRRKSEVLVTDSAEVAASFDFDMMELLLKDSVRFRIADNEKPLFEDCILEVRSTAPLVSPKGLSEFRPLKLEICSIANIPAHCRGRPVEVTVNFGNINVTSPKIELPHDGRIAFRHLAFLDRDTFLGIYQMTFNELLTVTLSDYKGILVGKGTLSLREFATDQRVRFNEMVHLLPVRASGCTGDCLAEGTFVTIKLDFFSPLPQHIHVRSDGQPVHGQFLTCGVVRMPYMTSWTDAVLSTFIATLLEFKKPSAKSDVYQRKIPVVVPVVDVPKEKKKEPKSNKGQAAVVRQVPTPPPPFSGSFEIVTPPGISGIEMMDGDVRIICLEGPVAEMHKLFERISAASGHDPRLVLLM
;
A
#
# COMPACT_ATOMS: atom_id res chain seq x y z
N MET A 1 40.80 35.29 -17.41
CA MET A 1 39.86 34.15 -17.57
C MET A 1 39.67 33.48 -16.21
N THR A 2 38.67 33.90 -15.46
CA THR A 2 38.32 33.34 -14.15
C THR A 2 37.52 32.06 -14.34
N LYS A 3 38.04 30.94 -13.82
CA LYS A 3 37.34 29.66 -13.75
C LYS A 3 36.03 29.88 -12.97
N LYS A 4 34.89 29.82 -13.66
CA LYS A 4 33.59 29.65 -13.01
C LYS A 4 33.65 28.31 -12.27
N LEU A 5 33.72 28.35 -10.94
CA LEU A 5 33.35 27.18 -10.14
C LEU A 5 31.95 26.78 -10.57
N ARG A 6 31.82 25.60 -11.19
CA ARG A 6 30.51 24.95 -11.34
C ARG A 6 30.02 24.68 -9.92
N VAL A 7 29.11 25.52 -9.44
CA VAL A 7 28.30 25.17 -8.27
C VAL A 7 27.39 24.05 -8.75
N GLU A 8 27.63 22.83 -8.27
CA GLU A 8 26.72 21.71 -8.52
C GLU A 8 25.33 22.07 -7.96
N ASP A 9 24.27 21.84 -8.74
CA ASP A 9 22.90 22.06 -8.27
C ASP A 9 22.64 21.06 -7.12
N PRO A 10 22.36 21.53 -5.88
CA PRO A 10 22.10 20.64 -4.75
C PRO A 10 20.87 19.75 -4.95
N PHE A 11 20.05 20.03 -5.96
CA PHE A 11 18.87 19.27 -6.35
C PHE A 11 19.04 18.50 -7.66
N ALA A 12 20.28 18.31 -8.13
CA ALA A 12 20.54 17.34 -9.19
C ALA A 12 20.06 15.95 -8.73
N VAL A 13 19.22 15.32 -9.54
CA VAL A 13 18.80 13.92 -9.37
C VAL A 13 19.93 13.06 -9.91
N VAL A 14 20.57 12.31 -9.03
CA VAL A 14 21.77 11.52 -9.38
C VAL A 14 21.42 10.04 -9.57
N THR A 15 20.34 9.58 -8.93
CA THR A 15 19.88 8.18 -8.98
C THR A 15 18.39 8.06 -9.33
N GLU A 16 17.97 6.87 -9.78
CA GLU A 16 16.57 6.56 -10.08
C GLU A 16 15.64 6.57 -8.84
N ASP A 17 16.22 6.57 -7.64
CA ASP A 17 15.48 6.51 -6.36
C ASP A 17 15.34 7.88 -5.69
N GLU A 18 15.95 8.91 -6.28
CA GLU A 18 15.86 10.29 -5.80
C GLU A 18 14.78 11.05 -6.58
N ARG A 19 13.95 11.80 -5.85
CA ARG A 19 12.97 12.72 -6.43
C ARG A 19 13.17 14.09 -5.85
N VAL A 20 12.93 15.13 -6.64
CA VAL A 20 12.78 16.48 -6.11
C VAL A 20 11.29 16.79 -6.11
N VAL A 21 10.75 17.05 -4.93
CA VAL A 21 9.36 17.44 -4.72
C VAL A 21 9.33 18.95 -4.48
N GLU A 22 8.45 19.64 -5.19
CA GLU A 22 8.24 21.08 -5.09
C GLU A 22 6.81 21.38 -4.74
N PHE A 23 6.61 22.35 -3.85
CA PHE A 23 5.29 22.81 -3.44
C PHE A 23 5.11 24.25 -3.89
N TRP A 24 4.04 24.45 -4.64
CA TRP A 24 3.69 25.70 -5.30
C TRP A 24 2.34 26.17 -4.81
N PHE A 25 2.26 27.44 -4.44
CA PHE A 25 1.01 28.10 -4.13
C PHE A 25 0.67 29.06 -5.26
N HIS A 26 -0.53 28.90 -5.82
CA HIS A 26 -1.08 29.76 -6.84
C HIS A 26 -2.33 30.44 -6.32
N ALA A 27 -2.45 31.74 -6.54
CA ALA A 27 -3.62 32.50 -6.14
C ALA A 27 -3.74 33.78 -6.97
N THR A 28 -4.96 34.28 -7.08
CA THR A 28 -5.23 35.64 -7.55
C THR A 28 -5.27 36.57 -6.34
N VAL A 29 -4.51 37.66 -6.39
CA VAL A 29 -4.42 38.65 -5.32
C VAL A 29 -5.45 39.75 -5.58
N PRO A 30 -6.51 39.87 -4.77
CA PRO A 30 -7.51 40.89 -4.99
C PRO A 30 -6.92 42.28 -4.71
N PRO A 31 -7.39 43.35 -5.39
CA PRO A 31 -6.89 44.71 -5.18
C PRO A 31 -6.98 45.16 -3.71
N SER A 32 -8.04 44.78 -3.01
CA SER A 32 -8.29 45.09 -1.59
C SER A 32 -7.23 44.53 -0.63
N PHE A 33 -6.50 43.49 -1.03
CA PHE A 33 -5.43 42.92 -0.23
C PHE A 33 -4.28 43.91 -0.04
N ARG A 34 -3.92 44.64 -1.11
CA ARG A 34 -2.81 45.61 -1.11
C ARG A 34 -3.06 46.82 -0.23
N ASP A 35 -4.33 47.13 0.04
CA ASP A 35 -4.71 48.25 0.90
C ASP A 35 -4.52 47.95 2.40
N HIS A 36 -4.47 46.66 2.78
CA HIS A 36 -4.52 46.23 4.18
C HIS A 36 -3.33 45.38 4.64
N TYR A 37 -2.57 44.80 3.69
CA TYR A 37 -1.54 43.81 3.97
C TYR A 37 -0.25 44.06 3.16
N ASP A 38 0.90 43.82 3.80
CA ASP A 38 2.22 43.89 3.15
C ASP A 38 2.62 42.50 2.59
N PRO A 39 3.01 42.39 1.31
CA PRO A 39 3.67 41.21 0.74
C PRO A 39 4.75 40.57 1.64
N SER A 40 5.56 41.39 2.30
CA SER A 40 6.68 40.95 3.14
C SER A 40 6.22 40.22 4.42
N SER A 41 4.93 40.32 4.75
CA SER A 41 4.30 39.74 5.93
C SER A 41 3.67 38.36 5.70
N LEU A 42 3.77 37.81 4.48
CA LEU A 42 3.27 36.47 4.16
C LEU A 42 4.29 35.40 4.57
N LEU A 43 3.85 34.49 5.44
CA LEU A 43 4.66 33.38 5.95
C LEU A 43 4.00 32.05 5.61
N PHE A 44 4.68 31.26 4.77
CA PHE A 44 4.33 29.88 4.49
C PHE A 44 4.90 28.99 5.58
N THR A 45 4.05 28.23 6.25
CA THR A 45 4.45 27.13 7.13
C THR A 45 3.94 25.84 6.52
N SER A 46 4.81 24.85 6.39
CA SER A 46 4.44 23.53 5.88
C SER A 46 4.95 22.45 6.82
N VAL A 47 4.10 21.49 7.14
CA VAL A 47 4.45 20.30 7.89
C VAL A 47 4.46 19.15 6.90
N VAL A 48 5.65 18.70 6.52
CA VAL A 48 5.86 17.62 5.56
C VAL A 48 6.85 16.63 6.16
N MET A 49 6.47 15.35 6.24
CA MET A 49 7.27 14.28 6.87
C MET A 49 7.60 14.56 8.35
N GLY A 50 6.64 15.11 9.10
CA GLY A 50 6.83 15.46 10.51
C GLY A 50 7.81 16.62 10.76
N MET A 51 8.30 17.30 9.73
CA MET A 51 9.15 18.48 9.83
C MET A 51 8.37 19.73 9.48
N GLU A 52 8.42 20.73 10.36
CA GLU A 52 7.88 22.06 10.09
C GLU A 52 8.93 22.91 9.37
N GLU A 53 8.60 23.38 8.17
CA GLU A 53 9.42 24.29 7.38
C GLU A 53 8.69 25.62 7.20
N LYS A 54 9.42 26.71 7.39
CA LYS A 54 8.93 28.09 7.33
C LYS A 54 9.60 28.84 6.20
N SER A 55 8.85 29.61 5.42
CA SER A 55 9.37 30.38 4.29
C SER A 55 8.59 31.69 4.15
N LEU A 56 9.30 32.81 4.18
CA LEU A 56 8.72 34.14 4.02
C LEU A 56 8.63 34.49 2.54
N LEU A 57 7.53 35.11 2.10
CA LEU A 57 7.31 35.40 0.68
C LEU A 57 8.43 36.26 0.06
N TYR A 58 8.92 37.27 0.79
CA TYR A 58 9.98 38.14 0.27
C TYR A 58 11.31 37.39 0.03
N ASP A 59 11.56 36.27 0.72
CA ASP A 59 12.73 35.42 0.46
C ASP A 59 12.56 34.59 -0.82
N LEU A 60 11.32 34.51 -1.34
CA LEU A 60 10.92 33.71 -2.50
C LEU A 60 10.70 34.56 -3.76
N THR A 61 10.53 35.88 -3.63
CA THR A 61 10.25 36.80 -4.74
C THR A 61 11.23 37.98 -4.77
N GLU A 62 11.76 38.31 -5.96
CA GLU A 62 12.67 39.46 -6.14
C GLU A 62 11.93 40.82 -6.28
N SER A 63 10.60 40.84 -6.15
CA SER A 63 9.78 42.04 -6.31
C SER A 63 9.19 42.49 -4.98
N ASP A 64 9.27 43.79 -4.72
CA ASP A 64 8.63 44.45 -3.57
C ASP A 64 7.11 44.58 -3.73
N VAL A 65 6.54 44.20 -4.89
CA VAL A 65 5.11 44.32 -5.20
C VAL A 65 4.53 42.95 -5.56
N LEU A 66 3.41 42.58 -4.93
CA LEU A 66 2.66 41.38 -5.27
C LEU A 66 2.06 41.49 -6.68
N PRO A 67 2.30 40.54 -7.60
CA PRO A 67 1.60 40.47 -8.88
C PRO A 67 0.10 40.18 -8.67
N GLU A 68 -0.72 40.46 -9.69
CA GLU A 68 -2.15 40.11 -9.69
C GLU A 68 -2.35 38.58 -9.61
N GLN A 69 -1.49 37.82 -10.28
CA GLN A 69 -1.39 36.37 -10.13
C GLN A 69 -0.13 36.01 -9.34
N LEU A 70 -0.33 35.49 -8.14
CA LEU A 70 0.71 34.96 -7.30
C LEU A 70 0.97 33.50 -7.67
N SER A 71 2.22 33.18 -7.98
CA SER A 71 2.65 31.81 -8.25
C SER A 71 4.03 31.60 -7.64
N VAL A 72 4.09 30.91 -6.50
CA VAL A 72 5.28 30.90 -5.64
C VAL A 72 5.60 29.48 -5.22
N ARG A 73 6.86 29.08 -5.42
CA ARG A 73 7.41 27.85 -4.86
C ARG A 73 7.90 28.12 -3.44
N PHE A 74 7.18 27.63 -2.45
CA PHE A 74 7.53 27.85 -1.04
C PHE A 74 8.33 26.70 -0.42
N LEU A 75 8.37 25.53 -1.07
CA LEU A 75 9.16 24.40 -0.59
C LEU A 75 9.75 23.62 -1.78
N ARG A 76 11.02 23.23 -1.66
CA ARG A 76 11.71 22.32 -2.59
C ARG A 76 12.55 21.35 -1.79
N LYS A 77 12.23 20.06 -1.88
CA LYS A 77 12.86 19.01 -1.07
C LYS A 77 13.31 17.85 -1.94
N LYS A 78 14.52 17.38 -1.70
CA LYS A 78 15.02 16.13 -2.29
C LYS A 78 14.60 14.98 -1.38
N VAL A 79 13.92 13.99 -1.94
CA VAL A 79 13.34 12.85 -1.22
C VAL A 79 13.94 11.56 -1.78
N ASN A 80 14.31 10.66 -0.88
CA ASN A 80 14.67 9.29 -1.24
C ASN A 80 13.41 8.42 -1.14
N VAL A 81 13.01 7.87 -2.28
CA VAL A 81 11.78 7.09 -2.42
C VAL A 81 11.83 5.80 -1.58
N MET A 82 13.01 5.24 -1.36
CA MET A 82 13.18 3.95 -0.66
C MET A 82 12.88 4.02 0.83
N THR A 83 13.31 5.09 1.49
CA THR A 83 13.30 5.16 2.95
C THR A 83 12.18 6.03 3.51
N SER A 84 11.73 7.00 2.71
CA SER A 84 10.88 8.08 3.20
C SER A 84 9.49 8.09 2.59
N LEU A 85 9.26 7.35 1.49
CA LEU A 85 8.02 7.44 0.73
C LEU A 85 6.80 7.01 1.54
N GLN A 86 6.87 5.89 2.27
CA GLN A 86 5.73 5.41 3.06
C GLN A 86 5.32 6.45 4.11
N GLN A 87 6.29 6.96 4.87
CA GLN A 87 6.03 8.00 5.87
C GLN A 87 5.50 9.27 5.21
N MET A 88 6.12 9.71 4.11
CA MET A 88 5.71 10.92 3.41
C MET A 88 4.26 10.86 2.90
N ILE A 89 3.80 9.71 2.41
CA ILE A 89 2.44 9.51 1.89
C ILE A 89 1.42 9.33 3.01
N ASN A 90 1.81 8.67 4.11
CA ASN A 90 0.90 8.32 5.21
C ASN A 90 0.78 9.41 6.28
N ASP A 91 1.83 10.22 6.46
CA ASP A 91 1.73 11.44 7.24
C ASP A 91 0.70 12.34 6.54
N SER A 92 -0.14 13.05 7.31
CA SER A 92 -1.07 14.04 6.75
C SER A 92 -0.34 15.37 6.58
N PRO A 93 0.23 15.69 5.41
CA PRO A 93 0.92 16.95 5.23
C PRO A 93 -0.06 18.11 5.34
N LYS A 94 0.43 19.19 5.93
CA LYS A 94 -0.34 20.40 6.18
C LYS A 94 0.42 21.62 5.68
N MET A 95 -0.29 22.56 5.09
CA MET A 95 0.23 23.88 4.76
C MET A 95 -0.63 24.94 5.45
N VAL A 96 0.02 25.93 6.06
CA VAL A 96 -0.62 27.08 6.69
C VAL A 96 0.05 28.34 6.17
N LEU A 97 -0.75 29.24 5.61
CA LEU A 97 -0.34 30.58 5.22
C LEU A 97 -0.75 31.55 6.32
N TYR A 98 0.23 32.24 6.89
CA TYR A 98 0.02 33.32 7.85
C TYR A 98 0.20 34.66 7.15
N VAL A 99 -0.60 35.64 7.55
CA VAL A 99 -0.52 37.02 7.08
C VAL A 99 -0.55 37.98 8.28
N ARG A 100 0.09 39.13 8.13
CA ARG A 100 0.03 40.20 9.13
C ARG A 100 -0.56 41.48 8.53
N ALA A 101 -1.53 42.05 9.23
CA ALA A 101 -2.13 43.34 8.84
C ALA A 101 -1.15 44.51 9.09
N LEU A 102 -1.17 45.50 8.20
CA LEU A 102 -0.31 46.70 8.25
C LEU A 102 -0.41 47.47 9.58
N GLY A 103 -1.61 47.56 10.17
CA GLY A 103 -1.85 48.33 11.40
C GLY A 103 -1.17 47.80 12.67
N LEU A 104 -0.68 46.56 12.67
CA LEU A 104 0.05 45.94 13.79
C LEU A 104 1.56 46.23 13.77
N LEU A 105 2.14 46.52 12.60
CA LEU A 105 3.55 46.90 12.46
C LEU A 105 3.84 48.28 13.09
N ASP A 106 2.90 49.22 12.93
CA ASP A 106 3.02 50.57 13.50
C ASP A 106 2.97 50.58 15.04
N GLN A 107 2.19 49.69 15.67
CA GLN A 107 2.09 49.60 17.13
C GLN A 107 3.35 49.02 17.78
N LEU A 108 4.03 48.08 17.12
CA LEU A 108 5.31 47.52 17.60
C LEU A 108 6.50 48.45 17.33
N ALA A 109 6.48 49.19 16.22
CA ALA A 109 7.48 50.22 15.93
C ALA A 109 7.43 51.39 16.93
N GLN A 110 6.24 51.73 17.43
CA GLN A 110 6.08 52.76 18.47
C GLN A 110 6.50 52.29 19.87
N GLY A 111 6.51 50.97 20.14
CA GLY A 111 6.98 50.41 21.41
C GLY A 111 8.51 50.35 21.59
N SER A 112 9.29 50.40 20.49
CA SER A 112 10.76 50.21 20.54
C SER A 112 11.58 51.51 20.41
N ALA A 113 10.96 52.68 20.42
CA ALA A 113 11.63 53.97 20.25
C ALA A 113 12.40 54.49 21.49
N ARG A 114 12.74 53.61 22.45
CA ARG A 114 13.64 53.93 23.57
C ARG A 114 14.58 52.76 23.86
N GLN A 115 15.64 52.63 23.07
CA GLN A 115 17.00 52.33 23.57
C GLN A 115 18.00 52.39 22.42
N GLY A 116 19.05 53.18 22.63
CA GLY A 116 20.00 53.59 21.59
C GLY A 116 21.09 52.58 21.24
N GLY A 117 21.66 52.80 20.06
CA GLY A 117 23.10 52.75 19.78
C GLY A 117 23.89 51.47 20.08
N ARG A 118 24.08 50.63 19.04
CA ARG A 118 25.38 50.21 18.46
C ARG A 118 25.33 48.77 17.89
N SER A 119 25.90 48.65 16.69
CA SER A 119 26.32 47.45 15.94
C SER A 119 25.31 46.32 15.74
N LEU A 120 24.68 46.30 14.55
CA LEU A 120 23.91 45.16 14.04
C LEU A 120 24.38 44.79 12.63
N LYS A 121 25.31 43.82 12.55
CA LYS A 121 25.53 43.02 11.34
C LYS A 121 25.84 41.57 11.72
N LYS A 122 24.89 40.87 12.36
CA LYS A 122 24.69 39.41 12.18
C LYS A 122 23.49 38.79 12.92
N ASP A 123 22.88 39.46 13.89
CA ASP A 123 21.85 38.84 14.76
C ASP A 123 20.39 39.08 14.35
N ARG A 124 20.13 39.74 13.21
CA ARG A 124 18.77 40.14 12.82
C ARG A 124 17.89 38.99 12.29
N ARG A 125 18.48 37.84 11.91
CA ARG A 125 17.74 36.73 11.25
C ARG A 125 16.94 35.84 12.20
N ARG A 126 17.37 35.65 13.45
CA ARG A 126 16.68 34.74 14.40
C ARG A 126 15.58 35.40 15.23
N LYS A 127 15.60 36.73 15.37
CA LYS A 127 14.59 37.48 16.12
C LYS A 127 13.33 37.83 15.30
N SER A 128 13.40 37.80 13.97
CA SER A 128 12.25 38.07 13.09
C SER A 128 11.30 36.88 13.02
N GLU A 129 11.80 35.67 12.83
CA GLU A 129 10.97 34.45 12.67
C GLU A 129 10.09 34.11 13.89
N VAL A 130 10.61 34.31 15.11
CA VAL A 130 9.87 34.07 16.36
C VAL A 130 8.79 35.12 16.60
N LEU A 131 8.95 36.34 16.07
CA LEU A 131 8.00 37.44 16.26
C LEU A 131 6.84 37.43 15.25
N VAL A 132 6.93 36.68 14.14
CA VAL A 132 5.90 36.67 13.09
C VAL A 132 4.67 35.88 13.52
N THR A 133 4.82 34.76 14.24
CA THR A 133 3.69 33.87 14.54
C THR A 133 2.76 34.36 15.65
N ASP A 134 3.25 35.12 16.63
CA ASP A 134 2.45 35.51 17.82
C ASP A 134 1.40 36.61 17.54
N SER A 135 1.40 37.20 16.34
CA SER A 135 0.46 38.28 15.94
C SER A 135 0.01 38.20 14.49
N ALA A 136 0.21 37.05 13.83
CA ALA A 136 -0.23 36.82 12.46
C ALA A 136 -1.57 36.07 12.44
N GLU A 137 -2.43 36.45 11.50
CA GLU A 137 -3.70 35.79 11.23
C GLU A 137 -3.47 34.62 10.27
N VAL A 138 -4.25 33.54 10.43
CA VAL A 138 -4.22 32.42 9.48
C VAL A 138 -5.02 32.83 8.25
N ALA A 139 -4.33 33.06 7.13
CA ALA A 139 -4.96 33.38 5.86
C ALA A 139 -5.55 32.13 5.18
N ALA A 140 -4.81 31.02 5.22
CA ALA A 140 -5.25 29.73 4.71
C ALA A 140 -4.62 28.59 5.51
N SER A 141 -5.36 27.50 5.70
CA SER A 141 -4.85 26.26 6.26
C SER A 141 -5.41 25.11 5.43
N PHE A 142 -4.55 24.19 5.00
CA PHE A 142 -4.92 23.15 4.08
C PHE A 142 -4.20 21.84 4.41
N ASP A 143 -4.98 20.79 4.62
CA ASP A 143 -4.50 19.41 4.73
C ASP A 143 -4.67 18.72 3.38
N PHE A 144 -3.68 17.94 2.96
CA PHE A 144 -3.69 17.26 1.67
C PHE A 144 -3.07 15.88 1.74
N ASP A 145 -3.24 15.07 0.70
CA ASP A 145 -2.55 13.80 0.55
C ASP A 145 -1.63 13.84 -0.67
N MET A 146 -0.55 13.05 -0.66
CA MET A 146 0.38 12.96 -1.78
C MET A 146 0.22 11.64 -2.55
N MET A 147 -0.85 10.89 -2.31
CA MET A 147 -1.04 9.52 -2.83
C MET A 147 -1.03 9.49 -4.37
N GLU A 148 -1.59 10.52 -5.01
CA GLU A 148 -1.64 10.61 -6.47
C GLU A 148 -0.25 10.84 -7.11
N LEU A 149 0.73 11.38 -6.37
CA LEU A 149 2.11 11.55 -6.84
C LEU A 149 2.86 10.22 -6.99
N LEU A 150 2.30 9.10 -6.50
CA LEU A 150 2.85 7.77 -6.76
C LEU A 150 2.91 7.47 -8.26
N LEU A 151 1.91 7.94 -9.02
CA LEU A 151 1.76 7.67 -10.45
C LEU A 151 1.84 8.92 -11.33
N LYS A 152 1.67 10.11 -10.75
CA LYS A 152 1.70 11.39 -11.45
C LYS A 152 2.92 12.21 -11.03
N ASP A 153 3.36 13.07 -11.93
CA ASP A 153 4.40 14.07 -11.69
C ASP A 153 3.85 15.35 -11.05
N SER A 154 2.53 15.58 -11.10
CA SER A 154 1.91 16.73 -10.46
C SER A 154 0.48 16.45 -9.98
N VAL A 155 0.14 17.05 -8.84
CA VAL A 155 -1.21 17.04 -8.26
C VAL A 155 -1.57 18.45 -7.85
N ARG A 156 -2.83 18.84 -8.12
CA ARG A 156 -3.38 20.15 -7.78
C ARG A 156 -4.56 19.99 -6.84
N PHE A 157 -4.56 20.80 -5.79
CA PHE A 157 -5.62 20.87 -4.81
C PHE A 157 -6.21 22.27 -4.81
N ARG A 158 -7.52 22.37 -5.02
CA ARG A 158 -8.25 23.63 -4.86
C ARG A 158 -8.50 23.84 -3.38
N ILE A 159 -8.07 24.98 -2.86
CA ILE A 159 -8.30 25.36 -1.47
C ILE A 159 -9.69 26.00 -1.42
N ALA A 160 -10.55 25.51 -0.53
CA ALA A 160 -11.90 26.05 -0.38
C ALA A 160 -11.85 27.50 0.12
N ASP A 161 -12.75 28.33 -0.41
CA ASP A 161 -12.83 29.74 -0.02
C ASP A 161 -13.36 29.85 1.42
N ASN A 162 -12.61 30.56 2.28
CA ASN A 162 -13.09 30.95 3.60
C ASN A 162 -14.24 31.98 3.47
N GLU A 163 -15.02 32.20 4.53
CA GLU A 163 -16.14 33.18 4.53
C GLU A 163 -15.71 34.61 4.14
N LYS A 164 -14.41 34.94 4.28
CA LYS A 164 -13.76 36.14 3.75
C LYS A 164 -12.40 35.76 3.16
N PRO A 165 -12.34 35.37 1.87
CA PRO A 165 -11.09 34.92 1.28
C PRO A 165 -10.16 36.12 1.06
N LEU A 166 -8.92 36.03 1.58
CA LEU A 166 -7.87 37.03 1.33
C LEU A 166 -7.27 36.91 -0.07
N PHE A 167 -7.47 35.75 -0.70
CA PHE A 167 -6.94 35.37 -1.99
C PHE A 167 -8.04 34.62 -2.77
N GLU A 168 -8.11 34.83 -4.08
CA GLU A 168 -9.07 34.16 -4.96
C GLU A 168 -8.39 33.02 -5.75
N ASP A 169 -9.16 32.03 -6.18
CA ASP A 169 -8.68 30.88 -6.99
C ASP A 169 -7.43 30.18 -6.41
N CYS A 170 -7.42 29.98 -5.10
CA CYS A 170 -6.30 29.37 -4.38
C CYS A 170 -6.08 27.90 -4.79
N ILE A 171 -4.89 27.59 -5.29
CA ILE A 171 -4.47 26.24 -5.68
C ILE A 171 -3.13 25.92 -5.03
N LEU A 172 -3.07 24.81 -4.29
CA LEU A 172 -1.82 24.16 -3.93
C LEU A 172 -1.47 23.16 -5.03
N GLU A 173 -0.30 23.31 -5.63
CA GLU A 173 0.25 22.35 -6.59
C GLU A 173 1.49 21.70 -6.01
N VAL A 174 1.49 20.37 -5.94
CA VAL A 174 2.68 19.60 -5.58
C VAL A 174 3.20 18.97 -6.87
N ARG A 175 4.48 19.21 -7.16
CA ARG A 175 5.18 18.68 -8.33
C ARG A 175 6.30 17.76 -7.88
N SER A 176 6.56 16.74 -8.67
CA SER A 176 7.73 15.91 -8.56
C SER A 176 8.42 15.86 -9.91
N THR A 177 9.76 15.75 -9.92
CA THR A 177 10.54 15.62 -11.16
C THR A 177 10.14 14.42 -12.01
N ALA A 178 9.54 13.40 -11.39
CA ALA A 178 8.94 12.22 -12.00
C ALA A 178 7.96 11.61 -10.98
N PRO A 179 7.06 10.68 -11.38
CA PRO A 179 6.27 9.91 -10.41
C PRO A 179 7.14 9.35 -9.28
N LEU A 180 6.64 9.40 -8.05
CA LEU A 180 7.40 9.02 -6.87
C LEU A 180 7.86 7.57 -6.95
N VAL A 181 7.04 6.68 -7.51
CA VAL A 181 7.43 5.29 -7.76
C VAL A 181 7.66 5.10 -9.25
N SER A 182 8.85 4.61 -9.61
CA SER A 182 9.14 4.24 -10.99
C SER A 182 8.40 2.94 -11.36
N PRO A 183 8.18 2.63 -12.66
CA PRO A 183 7.62 1.34 -13.06
C PRO A 183 8.38 0.13 -12.50
N LYS A 184 9.71 0.23 -12.39
CA LYS A 184 10.56 -0.76 -11.74
C LYS A 184 10.27 -0.85 -10.24
N GLY A 185 10.15 0.29 -9.56
CA GLY A 185 9.77 0.35 -8.15
C GLY A 185 8.37 -0.22 -7.87
N LEU A 186 7.41 -0.10 -8.79
CA LEU A 186 6.09 -0.74 -8.64
C LEU A 186 6.22 -2.27 -8.61
N SER A 187 7.14 -2.83 -9.40
CA SER A 187 7.39 -4.28 -9.42
C SER A 187 8.20 -4.77 -8.22
N GLU A 188 9.16 -3.96 -7.76
CA GLU A 188 10.09 -4.29 -6.67
C GLU A 188 9.45 -4.10 -5.29
N PHE A 189 8.77 -2.96 -5.07
CA PHE A 189 8.21 -2.60 -3.77
C PHE A 189 6.76 -3.01 -3.56
N ARG A 190 6.05 -3.29 -4.67
CA ARG A 190 4.64 -3.72 -4.69
C ARG A 190 3.79 -2.89 -3.72
N PRO A 191 3.65 -1.58 -3.96
CA PRO A 191 2.83 -0.76 -3.10
C PRO A 191 1.40 -1.30 -3.06
N LEU A 192 0.81 -1.30 -1.89
CA LEU A 192 -0.60 -1.52 -1.66
C LEU A 192 -1.19 -0.21 -1.16
N LYS A 193 -2.06 0.38 -1.97
CA LYS A 193 -2.91 1.50 -1.54
C LYS A 193 -4.19 0.91 -0.94
N LEU A 194 -4.45 1.26 0.30
CA LEU A 194 -5.71 1.02 1.00
C LEU A 194 -6.45 2.35 1.13
N GLU A 195 -7.73 2.38 0.79
CA GLU A 195 -8.57 3.58 0.87
C GLU A 195 -9.93 3.23 1.47
N ILE A 196 -10.35 4.00 2.47
CA ILE A 196 -11.70 3.93 3.06
C ILE A 196 -12.49 5.10 2.47
N CYS A 197 -13.52 4.77 1.68
CA CYS A 197 -14.24 5.74 0.84
C CYS A 197 -15.53 6.27 1.46
N SER A 198 -16.20 5.45 2.27
CA SER A 198 -17.47 5.85 2.88
C SER A 198 -17.87 4.92 4.01
N ILE A 199 -18.61 5.47 4.96
CA ILE A 199 -19.29 4.75 6.02
C ILE A 199 -20.77 5.11 5.97
N ALA A 200 -21.63 4.14 5.74
CA ALA A 200 -23.07 4.31 5.64
C ALA A 200 -23.80 3.63 6.81
N ASN A 201 -25.01 4.10 7.10
CA ASN A 201 -25.90 3.55 8.14
C ASN A 201 -25.23 3.49 9.52
N ILE A 202 -24.70 4.63 9.94
CA ILE A 202 -24.02 4.75 11.23
C ILE A 202 -25.05 4.78 12.36
N PRO A 203 -24.81 4.04 13.46
CA PRO A 203 -25.72 4.00 14.58
C PRO A 203 -25.94 5.39 15.18
N ALA A 204 -27.16 5.66 15.65
CA ALA A 204 -27.57 6.97 16.14
C ALA A 204 -26.62 7.56 17.22
N HIS A 205 -26.07 6.72 18.10
CA HIS A 205 -25.15 7.14 19.17
C HIS A 205 -23.76 7.60 18.69
N CYS A 206 -23.40 7.26 17.44
CA CYS A 206 -22.16 7.68 16.79
C CYS A 206 -22.37 8.88 15.84
N ARG A 207 -23.61 9.26 15.52
CA ARG A 207 -23.88 10.37 14.60
C ARG A 207 -23.39 11.70 15.18
N GLY A 208 -22.70 12.48 14.35
CA GLY A 208 -22.11 13.77 14.75
C GLY A 208 -20.94 13.63 15.73
N ARG A 209 -20.37 12.43 15.89
CA ARG A 209 -19.19 12.18 16.71
C ARG A 209 -18.08 11.58 15.85
N PRO A 210 -16.81 11.82 16.21
CA PRO A 210 -15.70 11.18 15.51
C PRO A 210 -15.73 9.66 15.70
N VAL A 211 -15.38 8.93 14.64
CA VAL A 211 -15.20 7.47 14.67
C VAL A 211 -13.81 7.09 14.20
N GLU A 212 -13.41 5.87 14.49
CA GLU A 212 -12.14 5.30 14.06
C GLU A 212 -12.40 4.00 13.30
N VAL A 213 -11.73 3.81 12.16
CA VAL A 213 -11.81 2.58 11.39
C VAL A 213 -10.44 1.91 11.40
N THR A 214 -10.42 0.64 11.80
CA THR A 214 -9.23 -0.20 11.70
C THR A 214 -9.45 -1.27 10.64
N VAL A 215 -8.47 -1.44 9.75
CA VAL A 215 -8.43 -2.48 8.73
C VAL A 215 -7.22 -3.36 8.98
N ASN A 216 -7.47 -4.67 9.11
CA ASN A 216 -6.45 -5.69 9.21
C ASN A 216 -6.48 -6.57 7.96
N PHE A 217 -5.34 -6.71 7.29
CA PHE A 217 -5.18 -7.52 6.10
C PHE A 217 -3.78 -8.15 6.09
N GLY A 218 -3.69 -9.44 6.43
CA GLY A 218 -2.41 -10.09 6.67
C GLY A 218 -1.61 -9.40 7.77
N ASN A 219 -0.40 -9.03 7.38
CA ASN A 219 0.58 -8.38 8.24
C ASN A 219 0.29 -6.87 8.41
N ILE A 220 -0.66 -6.35 7.64
CA ILE A 220 -0.97 -4.93 7.55
C ILE A 220 -2.10 -4.62 8.51
N ASN A 221 -1.82 -3.76 9.50
CA ASN A 221 -2.81 -3.20 10.40
C ASN A 221 -2.78 -1.68 10.26
N VAL A 222 -3.90 -1.12 9.79
CA VAL A 222 -4.05 0.31 9.57
C VAL A 222 -5.22 0.80 10.42
N THR A 223 -4.97 1.83 11.21
CA THR A 223 -6.01 2.53 11.96
C THR A 223 -6.10 3.96 11.46
N SER A 224 -7.30 4.40 11.11
CA SER A 224 -7.54 5.77 10.68
C SER A 224 -7.33 6.75 11.84
N PRO A 225 -7.07 8.04 11.59
CA PRO A 225 -7.30 9.05 12.61
C PRO A 225 -8.79 9.08 13.00
N LYS A 226 -9.13 9.83 14.05
CA LYS A 226 -10.53 10.08 14.40
C LYS A 226 -11.18 10.90 13.29
N ILE A 227 -12.16 10.32 12.61
CA ILE A 227 -12.85 10.91 11.45
C ILE A 227 -14.18 11.47 11.89
N GLU A 228 -14.38 12.77 11.68
CA GLU A 228 -15.72 13.36 11.71
C GLU A 228 -16.46 13.02 10.43
N LEU A 229 -17.63 12.41 10.58
CA LEU A 229 -18.38 11.90 9.45
C LEU A 229 -19.32 12.95 8.87
N PRO A 230 -19.16 13.29 7.58
CA PRO A 230 -20.11 14.16 6.91
C PRO A 230 -21.49 13.49 6.79
N HIS A 231 -22.52 14.29 6.54
CA HIS A 231 -23.89 13.80 6.41
C HIS A 231 -24.09 12.79 5.27
N ASP A 232 -23.29 12.85 4.22
CA ASP A 232 -23.32 11.92 3.09
C ASP A 232 -22.51 10.63 3.34
N GLY A 233 -21.85 10.53 4.49
CA GLY A 233 -21.02 9.39 4.90
C GLY A 233 -19.75 9.21 4.08
N ARG A 234 -19.41 10.14 3.17
CA ARG A 234 -18.22 10.03 2.32
C ARG A 234 -16.99 10.48 3.10
N ILE A 235 -15.95 9.67 3.03
CA ILE A 235 -14.67 9.93 3.68
C ILE A 235 -13.54 9.55 2.73
N ALA A 236 -12.37 10.13 2.91
CA ALA A 236 -11.19 9.76 2.12
C ALA A 236 -10.01 9.58 3.08
N PHE A 237 -9.95 8.40 3.71
CA PHE A 237 -8.76 7.98 4.43
C PHE A 237 -7.97 7.02 3.55
N ARG A 238 -6.68 7.29 3.38
CA ARG A 238 -5.80 6.56 2.47
C ARG A 238 -4.53 6.14 3.20
N HIS A 239 -4.03 4.96 2.91
CA HIS A 239 -2.82 4.42 3.50
C HIS A 239 -2.03 3.63 2.44
N LEU A 240 -0.71 3.83 2.45
CA LEU A 240 0.24 3.12 1.61
C LEU A 240 1.03 2.12 2.46
N ALA A 241 1.04 0.87 2.02
CA ALA A 241 1.92 -0.17 2.54
C ALA A 241 2.83 -0.69 1.43
N PHE A 242 4.01 -1.18 1.77
CA PHE A 242 4.88 -1.90 0.84
C PHE A 242 4.91 -3.38 1.19
N LEU A 243 4.81 -4.23 0.16
CA LEU A 243 4.77 -5.69 0.28
C LEU A 243 6.12 -6.34 -0.04
N ASP A 244 7.18 -5.54 -0.17
CA ASP A 244 8.54 -5.95 -0.55
C ASP A 244 9.19 -6.93 0.43
N ARG A 245 8.77 -6.86 1.70
CA ARG A 245 9.23 -7.76 2.77
C ARG A 245 8.58 -9.14 2.71
N ASP A 246 7.47 -9.27 1.99
CA ASP A 246 6.71 -10.51 1.90
C ASP A 246 7.16 -11.37 0.72
N THR A 247 7.13 -12.69 0.90
CA THR A 247 7.40 -13.60 -0.22
C THR A 247 6.21 -13.62 -1.18
N PHE A 248 6.45 -14.03 -2.43
CA PHE A 248 5.38 -14.27 -3.41
C PHE A 248 4.22 -15.10 -2.85
N LEU A 249 4.59 -16.20 -2.18
CA LEU A 249 3.64 -17.07 -1.52
C LEU A 249 2.95 -16.38 -0.34
N GLY A 250 3.67 -15.56 0.43
CA GLY A 250 3.10 -14.79 1.54
C GLY A 250 2.03 -13.81 1.06
N ILE A 251 2.29 -13.05 0.00
CA ILE A 251 1.30 -12.14 -0.62
C ILE A 251 0.09 -12.92 -1.14
N TYR A 252 0.33 -14.07 -1.77
CA TYR A 252 -0.73 -14.95 -2.25
C TYR A 252 -1.58 -15.48 -1.08
N GLN A 253 -0.95 -15.99 -0.02
CA GLN A 253 -1.64 -16.49 1.16
C GLN A 253 -2.45 -15.39 1.84
N MET A 254 -1.87 -14.21 2.03
CA MET A 254 -2.57 -13.03 2.56
C MET A 254 -3.80 -12.67 1.70
N THR A 255 -3.68 -12.72 0.38
CA THR A 255 -4.76 -12.29 -0.52
C THR A 255 -5.86 -13.35 -0.67
N PHE A 256 -5.50 -14.63 -0.71
CA PHE A 256 -6.42 -15.71 -1.05
C PHE A 256 -6.90 -16.53 0.16
N ASN A 257 -6.13 -16.60 1.25
CA ASN A 257 -6.45 -17.45 2.39
C ASN A 257 -6.88 -16.64 3.61
N GLU A 258 -6.42 -15.40 3.74
CA GLU A 258 -6.77 -14.55 4.87
C GLU A 258 -8.01 -13.70 4.62
N LEU A 259 -8.71 -13.37 5.71
CA LEU A 259 -9.86 -12.49 5.69
C LEU A 259 -9.42 -11.07 6.00
N LEU A 260 -9.74 -10.14 5.10
CA LEU A 260 -9.67 -8.72 5.41
C LEU A 260 -10.71 -8.43 6.49
N THR A 261 -10.27 -7.87 7.60
CA THR A 261 -11.12 -7.55 8.75
C THR A 261 -11.24 -6.05 8.91
N VAL A 262 -12.47 -5.56 9.05
CA VAL A 262 -12.78 -4.15 9.29
C VAL A 262 -13.46 -4.02 10.64
N THR A 263 -12.98 -3.10 11.46
CA THR A 263 -13.60 -2.75 12.74
C THR A 263 -13.85 -1.26 12.80
N LEU A 264 -15.05 -0.90 13.27
CA LEU A 264 -15.44 0.48 13.53
C LEU A 264 -15.53 0.70 15.03
N SER A 265 -14.85 1.72 15.54
CA SER A 265 -14.84 2.12 16.94
C SER A 265 -15.35 3.55 17.09
N ASP A 266 -16.00 3.85 18.22
CA ASP A 266 -16.43 5.21 18.54
C ASP A 266 -15.27 6.07 19.09
N TYR A 267 -15.54 7.36 19.34
CA TYR A 267 -14.57 8.31 19.92
C TYR A 267 -13.96 7.90 21.27
N LYS A 268 -14.60 6.97 22.00
CA LYS A 268 -14.14 6.39 23.28
C LYS A 268 -13.36 5.09 23.09
N GLY A 269 -13.21 4.61 21.86
CA GLY A 269 -12.58 3.34 21.53
C GLY A 269 -13.50 2.13 21.77
N ILE A 270 -14.81 2.33 21.90
CA ILE A 270 -15.78 1.24 22.03
C ILE A 270 -16.08 0.68 20.65
N LEU A 271 -15.96 -0.64 20.52
CA LEU A 271 -16.23 -1.34 19.27
C LEU A 271 -17.71 -1.27 18.91
N VAL A 272 -18.00 -0.62 17.78
CA VAL A 272 -19.34 -0.45 17.22
C VAL A 272 -19.73 -1.66 16.38
N GLY A 273 -18.82 -2.10 15.50
CA GLY A 273 -19.08 -3.23 14.62
C GLY A 273 -17.81 -3.81 13.99
N LYS A 274 -17.93 -5.07 13.55
CA LYS A 274 -16.86 -5.83 12.90
C LYS A 274 -17.39 -6.56 11.68
N GLY A 275 -16.67 -6.49 10.57
CA GLY A 275 -16.97 -7.22 9.35
C GLY A 275 -15.72 -7.86 8.76
N THR A 276 -15.92 -8.87 7.92
CA THR A 276 -14.83 -9.57 7.22
C THR A 276 -15.16 -9.76 5.75
N LEU A 277 -14.14 -9.78 4.91
CA LEU A 277 -14.24 -9.97 3.47
C LEU A 277 -13.13 -10.92 3.01
N SER A 278 -13.45 -11.86 2.12
CA SER A 278 -12.44 -12.67 1.43
C SER A 278 -12.17 -12.08 0.05
N LEU A 279 -10.94 -11.65 -0.23
CA LEU A 279 -10.57 -11.17 -1.57
C LEU A 279 -10.52 -12.30 -2.59
N ARG A 280 -10.35 -13.56 -2.14
CA ARG A 280 -10.36 -14.76 -3.00
C ARG A 280 -11.60 -14.85 -3.88
N GLU A 281 -12.76 -14.44 -3.37
CA GLU A 281 -14.03 -14.48 -4.11
C GLU A 281 -14.01 -13.58 -5.35
N PHE A 282 -13.12 -12.59 -5.38
CA PHE A 282 -13.07 -11.51 -6.37
C PHE A 282 -11.77 -11.47 -7.16
N ALA A 283 -10.74 -12.16 -6.69
CA ALA A 283 -9.39 -12.14 -7.23
C ALA A 283 -9.32 -12.92 -8.55
N THR A 284 -8.72 -12.28 -9.56
CA THR A 284 -8.28 -12.93 -10.79
C THR A 284 -6.81 -12.57 -11.01
N ASP A 285 -6.09 -13.37 -11.81
CA ASP A 285 -4.65 -13.17 -12.04
C ASP A 285 -4.27 -11.77 -12.55
N GLN A 286 -5.21 -11.05 -13.16
CA GLN A 286 -4.98 -9.72 -13.75
C GLN A 286 -5.61 -8.58 -12.94
N ARG A 287 -6.41 -8.88 -11.91
CA ARG A 287 -7.12 -7.85 -11.16
C ARG A 287 -6.18 -7.21 -10.14
N VAL A 288 -5.97 -5.91 -10.30
CA VAL A 288 -5.12 -5.09 -9.40
C VAL A 288 -5.94 -4.25 -8.41
N ARG A 289 -7.23 -4.06 -8.69
CA ARG A 289 -8.12 -3.16 -7.94
C ARG A 289 -9.33 -3.90 -7.40
N PHE A 290 -9.59 -3.67 -6.12
CA PHE A 290 -10.76 -4.18 -5.41
C PHE A 290 -11.52 -2.98 -4.85
N ASN A 291 -12.84 -2.99 -4.95
CA ASN A 291 -13.69 -1.92 -4.44
C ASN A 291 -14.92 -2.58 -3.84
N GLU A 292 -14.82 -2.90 -2.56
CA GLU A 292 -15.73 -3.82 -1.91
C GLU A 292 -16.39 -3.15 -0.71
N MET A 293 -17.64 -3.56 -0.45
CA MET A 293 -18.42 -3.08 0.69
C MET A 293 -18.41 -4.14 1.78
N VAL A 294 -17.97 -3.76 2.97
CA VAL A 294 -17.93 -4.64 4.13
C VAL A 294 -19.10 -4.30 5.04
N HIS A 295 -19.97 -5.28 5.27
CA HIS A 295 -21.06 -5.18 6.23
C HIS A 295 -20.52 -5.45 7.64
N LEU A 296 -20.67 -4.48 8.54
CA LEU A 296 -20.24 -4.59 9.93
C LEU A 296 -21.36 -5.16 10.78
N LEU A 297 -21.10 -6.31 11.39
CA LEU A 297 -21.96 -6.88 12.40
C LEU A 297 -21.73 -6.17 13.73
N PRO A 298 -22.78 -5.70 14.41
CA PRO A 298 -22.64 -5.04 15.70
C PRO A 298 -22.18 -6.04 16.76
N VAL A 299 -21.35 -5.56 17.68
CA VAL A 299 -20.77 -6.40 18.74
C VAL A 299 -21.59 -6.26 20.01
N ARG A 300 -21.97 -7.39 20.62
CA ARG A 300 -22.80 -7.46 21.85
C ARG A 300 -22.22 -6.72 23.06
N ALA A 301 -20.94 -6.36 23.03
CA ALA A 301 -20.26 -5.57 24.06
C ALA A 301 -20.55 -4.06 23.98
N SER A 302 -21.11 -3.60 22.85
CA SER A 302 -21.62 -2.24 22.71
C SER A 302 -22.90 -2.14 23.55
N GLY A 303 -22.84 -1.42 24.67
CA GLY A 303 -23.99 -1.17 25.57
C GLY A 303 -25.09 -0.29 24.96
N CYS A 304 -25.31 -0.40 23.65
CA CYS A 304 -26.24 0.43 22.91
C CYS A 304 -27.67 -0.10 23.00
N THR A 305 -28.54 0.73 23.55
CA THR A 305 -29.98 0.53 23.63
C THR A 305 -30.63 0.88 22.29
N GLY A 306 -30.78 -0.12 21.42
CA GLY A 306 -31.50 -0.03 20.15
C GLY A 306 -31.42 -1.36 19.40
N ASP A 307 -32.35 -1.62 18.48
CA ASP A 307 -32.42 -2.84 17.66
C ASP A 307 -31.16 -3.03 16.82
N CYS A 308 -30.14 -3.62 17.42
CA CYS A 308 -28.82 -3.91 16.87
C CYS A 308 -28.86 -5.01 15.79
N LEU A 309 -30.03 -5.34 15.25
CA LEU A 309 -30.21 -6.30 14.16
C LEU A 309 -30.81 -5.67 12.89
N ALA A 310 -31.29 -4.42 12.95
CA ALA A 310 -32.11 -3.85 11.88
C ALA A 310 -31.36 -2.95 10.87
N GLU A 311 -30.28 -2.27 11.27
CA GLU A 311 -29.52 -1.38 10.39
C GLU A 311 -28.03 -1.74 10.40
N GLY A 312 -27.61 -2.52 9.41
CA GLY A 312 -26.20 -2.84 9.17
C GLY A 312 -25.40 -1.60 8.80
N THR A 313 -24.27 -1.35 9.48
CA THR A 313 -23.29 -0.33 9.06
C THR A 313 -22.42 -0.89 7.94
N PHE A 314 -22.19 -0.09 6.90
CA PHE A 314 -21.40 -0.50 5.74
C PHE A 314 -20.16 0.37 5.61
N VAL A 315 -19.01 -0.24 5.39
CA VAL A 315 -17.75 0.46 5.09
C VAL A 315 -17.31 0.09 3.67
N THR A 316 -17.09 1.07 2.81
CA THR A 316 -16.55 0.84 1.46
C THR A 316 -15.03 0.99 1.48
N ILE A 317 -14.34 -0.07 1.04
CA ILE A 317 -12.88 -0.14 1.01
C ILE A 317 -12.40 -0.37 -0.42
N LYS A 318 -11.38 0.37 -0.81
CA LYS A 318 -10.63 0.17 -2.05
C LYS A 318 -9.22 -0.31 -1.75
N LEU A 319 -8.80 -1.35 -2.46
CA LEU A 319 -7.42 -1.83 -2.48
C LEU A 319 -6.89 -1.69 -3.90
N ASP A 320 -5.70 -1.10 -4.06
CA ASP A 320 -4.98 -1.02 -5.32
C ASP A 320 -3.55 -1.54 -5.12
N PHE A 321 -3.25 -2.68 -5.74
CA PHE A 321 -1.93 -3.32 -5.72
C PHE A 321 -0.97 -2.71 -6.76
N PHE A 322 -1.45 -1.79 -7.60
CA PHE A 322 -0.75 -1.12 -8.71
C PHE A 322 -0.16 -2.03 -9.80
N SER A 323 -0.07 -3.33 -9.52
CA SER A 323 0.60 -4.34 -10.29
C SER A 323 -0.14 -5.68 -10.07
N PRO A 324 -0.28 -6.53 -11.09
CA PRO A 324 -0.95 -7.81 -10.94
C PRO A 324 -0.34 -8.65 -9.84
N LEU A 325 -1.18 -9.43 -9.16
CA LEU A 325 -0.71 -10.44 -8.23
C LEU A 325 0.26 -11.38 -8.98
N PRO A 326 1.31 -11.86 -8.33
CA PRO A 326 2.28 -12.66 -9.03
C PRO A 326 1.66 -13.93 -9.60
N GLN A 327 1.91 -14.19 -10.88
CA GLN A 327 1.41 -15.40 -11.51
C GLN A 327 2.11 -16.62 -10.90
N HIS A 328 1.32 -17.59 -10.46
CA HIS A 328 1.85 -18.85 -9.96
C HIS A 328 1.74 -19.94 -11.04
N ILE A 329 2.70 -20.86 -11.02
CA ILE A 329 2.65 -22.08 -11.83
C ILE A 329 2.72 -23.25 -10.87
N HIS A 330 1.74 -24.14 -10.97
CA HIS A 330 1.76 -25.38 -10.23
C HIS A 330 2.79 -26.35 -10.82
N VAL A 331 3.71 -26.81 -9.98
CA VAL A 331 4.73 -27.80 -10.32
C VAL A 331 4.70 -28.96 -9.32
N ARG A 332 5.20 -30.11 -9.75
CA ARG A 332 5.46 -31.24 -8.85
C ARG A 332 6.65 -30.94 -7.94
N SER A 333 6.85 -31.77 -6.91
CA SER A 333 7.98 -31.62 -5.99
C SER A 333 9.36 -31.72 -6.68
N ASP A 334 9.43 -32.36 -7.84
CA ASP A 334 10.64 -32.44 -8.69
C ASP A 334 10.81 -31.22 -9.62
N GLY A 335 9.81 -30.35 -9.72
CA GLY A 335 9.80 -29.17 -10.58
C GLY A 335 9.18 -29.36 -11.95
N GLN A 336 8.66 -30.54 -12.28
CA GLN A 336 7.98 -30.74 -13.56
C GLN A 336 6.63 -30.00 -13.57
N PRO A 337 6.23 -29.37 -14.69
CA PRO A 337 4.98 -28.64 -14.80
C PRO A 337 3.79 -29.59 -14.63
N VAL A 338 2.75 -29.13 -13.95
CA VAL A 338 1.48 -29.84 -13.85
C VAL A 338 0.57 -29.29 -14.96
N HIS A 339 0.49 -30.01 -16.08
CA HIS A 339 -0.21 -29.56 -17.30
C HIS A 339 -1.75 -29.52 -17.13
N GLY A 340 -2.26 -28.51 -16.43
CA GLY A 340 -3.65 -28.07 -16.51
C GLY A 340 -4.62 -28.66 -15.49
N GLN A 341 -4.23 -29.62 -14.65
CA GLN A 341 -5.07 -30.10 -13.55
C GLN A 341 -4.18 -30.37 -12.33
N PHE A 342 -4.14 -29.40 -11.42
CA PHE A 342 -3.36 -29.50 -10.21
C PHE A 342 -4.16 -30.19 -9.09
N LEU A 343 -5.38 -29.72 -8.83
CA LEU A 343 -6.38 -30.40 -8.01
C LEU A 343 -7.56 -30.81 -8.90
N THR A 344 -8.19 -31.92 -8.57
CA THR A 344 -9.50 -32.30 -9.11
C THR A 344 -10.41 -32.68 -7.96
N CYS A 345 -11.70 -32.43 -8.16
CA CYS A 345 -12.73 -33.00 -7.31
C CYS A 345 -13.04 -34.41 -7.82
N GLY A 346 -13.52 -35.27 -6.93
CA GLY A 346 -14.08 -36.55 -7.31
C GLY A 346 -15.21 -36.94 -6.38
N VAL A 347 -16.20 -37.65 -6.91
CA VAL A 347 -17.33 -38.16 -6.15
C VAL A 347 -17.40 -39.67 -6.32
N VAL A 348 -17.33 -40.37 -5.19
CA VAL A 348 -17.60 -41.81 -5.11
C VAL A 348 -19.02 -41.99 -4.60
N ARG A 349 -19.87 -42.64 -5.39
CA ARG A 349 -21.24 -42.98 -5.00
C ARG A 349 -21.41 -44.49 -5.05
N MET A 350 -21.81 -45.09 -3.93
CA MET A 350 -22.05 -46.53 -3.84
C MET A 350 -23.21 -46.88 -2.92
N PRO A 351 -23.87 -48.04 -3.10
CA PRO A 351 -24.87 -48.49 -2.16
C PRO A 351 -24.24 -48.81 -0.79
N TYR A 352 -25.01 -48.64 0.26
CA TYR A 352 -24.54 -48.83 1.63
C TYR A 352 -24.16 -50.28 1.94
N MET A 353 -24.90 -51.24 1.40
CA MET A 353 -24.69 -52.67 1.61
C MET A 353 -24.64 -53.41 0.27
N THR A 354 -23.46 -53.93 -0.07
CA THR A 354 -23.22 -54.87 -1.16
C THR A 354 -22.15 -55.87 -0.75
N SER A 355 -22.04 -56.99 -1.47
CA SER A 355 -20.99 -57.99 -1.21
C SER A 355 -19.57 -57.47 -1.40
N TRP A 356 -19.38 -56.33 -2.08
CA TRP A 356 -18.08 -55.73 -2.36
C TRP A 356 -17.82 -54.43 -1.59
N THR A 357 -18.79 -53.92 -0.82
CA THR A 357 -18.65 -52.64 -0.09
C THR A 357 -17.44 -52.67 0.85
N ASP A 358 -17.25 -53.75 1.61
CA ASP A 358 -16.12 -53.88 2.53
C ASP A 358 -14.77 -53.89 1.81
N ALA A 359 -14.70 -54.54 0.64
CA ALA A 359 -13.51 -54.56 -0.19
C ALA A 359 -13.20 -53.15 -0.72
N VAL A 360 -14.20 -52.44 -1.24
CA VAL A 360 -14.06 -51.06 -1.71
C VAL A 360 -13.59 -50.12 -0.60
N LEU A 361 -14.22 -50.15 0.58
CA LEU A 361 -13.83 -49.31 1.71
C LEU A 361 -12.41 -49.64 2.22
N SER A 362 -12.06 -50.92 2.29
CA SER A 362 -10.72 -51.35 2.69
C SER A 362 -9.67 -50.88 1.69
N THR A 363 -9.92 -51.04 0.39
CA THR A 363 -9.04 -50.55 -0.68
C THR A 363 -8.95 -49.04 -0.68
N PHE A 364 -10.05 -48.34 -0.42
CA PHE A 364 -10.10 -46.89 -0.29
C PHE A 364 -9.16 -46.42 0.83
N ILE A 365 -9.35 -46.94 2.05
CA ILE A 365 -8.53 -46.59 3.21
C ILE A 365 -7.06 -46.96 2.99
N ALA A 366 -6.78 -48.18 2.50
CA ALA A 366 -5.42 -48.63 2.24
C ALA A 366 -4.72 -47.73 1.21
N THR A 367 -5.42 -47.34 0.15
CA THR A 367 -4.86 -46.46 -0.89
C THR A 367 -4.60 -45.05 -0.35
N LEU A 368 -5.50 -44.51 0.48
CA LEU A 368 -5.27 -43.23 1.17
C LEU A 368 -4.04 -43.28 2.09
N LEU A 369 -3.83 -44.41 2.78
CA LEU A 369 -2.67 -44.60 3.67
C LEU A 369 -1.35 -44.77 2.91
N GLU A 370 -1.38 -45.18 1.64
CA GLU A 370 -0.20 -45.23 0.77
C GLU A 370 0.22 -43.84 0.27
N PHE A 371 -0.72 -42.89 0.16
CA PHE A 371 -0.38 -41.55 -0.28
C PHE A 371 0.53 -40.87 0.73
N LYS A 372 1.43 -40.03 0.21
CA LYS A 372 2.36 -39.29 1.05
C LYS A 372 1.54 -38.35 1.92
N LYS A 373 1.57 -38.56 3.24
CA LYS A 373 0.83 -37.71 4.17
C LYS A 373 1.36 -36.28 4.13
N PRO A 374 0.49 -35.27 4.12
CA PRO A 374 0.92 -33.90 4.36
C PRO A 374 1.55 -33.85 5.77
N SER A 375 2.72 -33.25 5.88
CA SER A 375 3.32 -32.89 7.16
C SER A 375 2.83 -31.51 7.60
N ALA A 376 3.00 -31.15 8.86
CA ALA A 376 2.70 -29.79 9.35
C ALA A 376 3.53 -28.68 8.66
N LYS A 377 4.54 -29.04 7.85
CA LYS A 377 5.32 -28.12 7.00
C LYS A 377 5.00 -28.28 5.50
N SER A 378 3.96 -29.03 5.17
CA SER A 378 3.55 -29.37 3.81
C SER A 378 2.40 -28.51 3.30
N ASP A 379 2.26 -27.28 3.80
CA ASP A 379 1.40 -26.32 3.12
C ASP A 379 1.95 -26.03 1.72
N VAL A 380 1.09 -25.49 0.86
CA VAL A 380 1.45 -24.92 -0.44
C VAL A 380 2.76 -24.13 -0.29
N TYR A 381 3.85 -24.57 -0.93
CA TYR A 381 5.16 -23.96 -0.75
C TYR A 381 5.78 -23.53 -2.08
N GLN A 382 6.55 -22.44 -2.05
CA GLN A 382 7.29 -21.98 -3.20
C GLN A 382 8.50 -22.88 -3.42
N ARG A 383 8.63 -23.47 -4.62
CA ARG A 383 9.81 -24.25 -5.01
C ARG A 383 11.03 -23.34 -5.02
N LYS A 384 12.05 -23.70 -4.24
CA LYS A 384 13.37 -23.07 -4.33
C LYS A 384 14.13 -23.76 -5.46
N ILE A 385 14.45 -23.02 -6.52
CA ILE A 385 15.31 -23.53 -7.60
C ILE A 385 16.67 -23.89 -6.98
N PRO A 386 17.17 -25.12 -7.15
CA PRO A 386 18.50 -25.48 -6.66
C PRO A 386 19.54 -24.54 -7.26
N VAL A 387 20.33 -23.88 -6.41
CA VAL A 387 21.44 -23.05 -6.86
C VAL A 387 22.47 -23.98 -7.51
N VAL A 388 22.59 -23.93 -8.84
CA VAL A 388 23.65 -24.64 -9.56
C VAL A 388 24.96 -23.97 -9.17
N VAL A 389 25.67 -24.54 -8.20
CA VAL A 389 27.03 -24.13 -7.86
C VAL A 389 27.90 -24.48 -9.08
N PRO A 390 28.54 -23.50 -9.75
CA PRO A 390 29.44 -23.81 -10.84
C PRO A 390 30.59 -24.64 -10.28
N VAL A 391 30.74 -25.87 -10.78
CA VAL A 391 31.92 -26.69 -10.52
C VAL A 391 33.10 -25.94 -11.13
N VAL A 392 33.92 -25.32 -10.28
CA VAL A 392 35.20 -24.76 -10.71
C VAL A 392 36.14 -25.94 -10.96
N ASP A 393 36.31 -26.31 -12.22
CA ASP A 393 37.40 -27.19 -12.64
C ASP A 393 38.72 -26.54 -12.25
N VAL A 394 39.40 -27.08 -11.24
CA VAL A 394 40.74 -26.67 -10.83
C VAL A 394 41.73 -27.15 -11.90
N PRO A 395 42.39 -26.25 -12.67
CA PRO A 395 43.39 -26.68 -13.63
C PRO A 395 44.68 -27.02 -12.88
N LYS A 396 45.18 -28.24 -13.10
CA LYS A 396 46.47 -28.74 -12.61
C LYS A 396 47.61 -27.78 -12.96
N GLU A 397 48.45 -27.52 -11.96
CA GLU A 397 49.74 -26.82 -12.09
C GLU A 397 50.61 -27.39 -13.21
N LYS A 398 51.08 -26.53 -14.13
CA LYS A 398 52.42 -26.66 -14.73
C LYS A 398 53.05 -25.27 -14.92
N LYS A 399 54.19 -25.08 -14.25
CA LYS A 399 55.18 -24.00 -14.43
C LYS A 399 55.50 -23.71 -15.90
N LYS A 400 55.52 -22.42 -16.28
CA LYS A 400 56.66 -21.68 -16.88
C LYS A 400 56.22 -20.26 -17.30
N GLU A 401 56.83 -19.25 -16.71
CA GLU A 401 56.99 -17.89 -17.29
C GLU A 401 58.18 -17.89 -18.30
N PRO A 402 58.43 -16.85 -19.14
CA PRO A 402 58.01 -15.44 -19.01
C PRO A 402 57.64 -14.65 -20.32
N LYS A 403 57.11 -13.42 -20.10
CA LYS A 403 57.16 -12.19 -20.93
C LYS A 403 56.41 -12.11 -22.29
N SER A 404 55.34 -11.31 -22.30
CA SER A 404 55.25 -9.95 -22.90
C SER A 404 53.92 -9.63 -23.59
N ASN A 405 53.50 -8.37 -23.38
CA ASN A 405 52.69 -7.50 -24.23
C ASN A 405 51.15 -7.55 -24.25
N LYS A 406 50.65 -6.30 -24.13
CA LYS A 406 49.39 -5.70 -24.56
C LYS A 406 48.14 -6.02 -23.74
N GLY A 407 47.73 -4.98 -23.01
CA GLY A 407 46.42 -4.88 -22.39
C GLY A 407 45.31 -5.14 -23.40
N GLN A 408 44.62 -6.23 -23.19
CA GLN A 408 43.22 -6.39 -23.57
C GLN A 408 42.41 -6.27 -22.29
N ALA A 409 41.42 -5.38 -22.34
CA ALA A 409 40.44 -5.20 -21.29
C ALA A 409 39.87 -6.56 -20.91
N ALA A 410 39.98 -6.92 -19.63
CA ALA A 410 39.25 -8.03 -19.07
C ALA A 410 37.76 -7.75 -19.33
N VAL A 411 37.15 -8.53 -20.22
CA VAL A 411 35.70 -8.64 -20.30
C VAL A 411 35.29 -9.25 -18.96
N VAL A 412 34.95 -8.38 -18.01
CA VAL A 412 34.17 -8.76 -16.84
C VAL A 412 32.91 -9.38 -17.41
N ARG A 413 32.85 -10.71 -17.45
CA ARG A 413 31.59 -11.42 -17.67
C ARG A 413 30.70 -10.97 -16.52
N GLN A 414 29.82 -10.01 -16.81
CA GLN A 414 28.73 -9.65 -15.93
C GLN A 414 28.03 -10.96 -15.61
N VAL A 415 28.13 -11.40 -14.36
CA VAL A 415 27.15 -12.32 -13.79
C VAL A 415 25.80 -11.68 -14.11
N PRO A 416 24.88 -12.37 -14.81
CA PRO A 416 23.56 -11.82 -15.06
C PRO A 416 23.02 -11.36 -13.71
N THR A 417 22.73 -10.06 -13.60
CA THR A 417 22.05 -9.55 -12.41
C THR A 417 20.84 -10.45 -12.22
N PRO A 418 20.63 -11.05 -11.03
CA PRO A 418 19.47 -11.89 -10.81
C PRO A 418 18.24 -11.09 -11.27
N PRO A 419 17.31 -11.71 -12.01
CA PRO A 419 16.11 -11.03 -12.43
C PRO A 419 15.50 -10.38 -11.19
N PRO A 420 14.97 -9.14 -11.30
CA PRO A 420 14.41 -8.45 -10.15
C PRO A 420 13.47 -9.42 -9.44
N PRO A 421 13.53 -9.50 -8.10
CA PRO A 421 12.54 -10.28 -7.37
C PRO A 421 11.18 -9.79 -7.89
N PHE A 422 10.27 -10.71 -8.19
CA PHE A 422 8.94 -10.35 -8.71
C PHE A 422 8.78 -10.05 -10.21
N SER A 423 9.78 -10.35 -11.05
CA SER A 423 9.69 -10.21 -12.53
C SER A 423 9.31 -11.48 -13.31
N GLY A 424 9.03 -12.61 -12.63
CA GLY A 424 8.64 -13.87 -13.26
C GLY A 424 7.57 -14.63 -12.48
N SER A 425 6.95 -15.61 -13.13
CA SER A 425 6.06 -16.56 -12.47
C SER A 425 6.81 -17.33 -11.38
N PHE A 426 6.16 -17.61 -10.26
CA PHE A 426 6.75 -18.43 -9.21
C PHE A 426 6.14 -19.83 -9.18
N GLU A 427 6.99 -20.80 -8.91
CA GLU A 427 6.59 -22.21 -8.89
C GLU A 427 6.07 -22.59 -7.51
N ILE A 428 4.86 -23.11 -7.48
CA ILE A 428 4.20 -23.60 -6.28
C ILE A 428 4.11 -25.12 -6.35
N VAL A 429 4.49 -25.79 -5.26
CA VAL A 429 4.21 -27.20 -5.04
C VAL A 429 3.06 -27.28 -4.05
N THR A 430 1.93 -27.86 -4.45
CA THR A 430 0.85 -28.12 -3.50
C THR A 430 0.95 -29.53 -2.92
N PRO A 431 0.60 -29.70 -1.62
CA PRO A 431 0.80 -30.93 -0.90
C PRO A 431 0.24 -32.18 -1.58
N PRO A 432 0.88 -33.34 -1.37
CA PRO A 432 0.25 -34.63 -1.59
C PRO A 432 -0.87 -34.86 -0.57
N GLY A 433 -1.82 -35.73 -0.93
CA GLY A 433 -2.94 -36.12 -0.08
C GLY A 433 -4.30 -35.77 -0.68
N ILE A 434 -5.32 -36.47 -0.21
CA ILE A 434 -6.71 -36.29 -0.59
C ILE A 434 -7.49 -35.84 0.65
N SER A 435 -8.22 -34.75 0.54
CA SER A 435 -9.22 -34.31 1.52
C SER A 435 -10.60 -34.74 1.05
N GLY A 436 -11.57 -34.78 1.96
CA GLY A 436 -12.93 -35.11 1.58
C GLY A 436 -13.92 -35.13 2.72
N ILE A 437 -15.18 -35.29 2.35
CA ILE A 437 -16.31 -35.45 3.25
C ILE A 437 -17.14 -36.64 2.80
N GLU A 438 -17.59 -37.41 3.78
CA GLU A 438 -18.55 -38.47 3.56
C GLU A 438 -19.95 -37.99 3.96
N MET A 439 -20.91 -38.31 3.11
CA MET A 439 -22.33 -38.06 3.32
C MET A 439 -23.13 -39.34 3.08
N MET A 440 -24.25 -39.44 3.79
CA MET A 440 -25.20 -40.54 3.70
C MET A 440 -26.52 -39.99 3.19
N ASP A 441 -27.05 -40.57 2.11
CA ASP A 441 -28.34 -40.22 1.53
C ASP A 441 -29.16 -41.50 1.28
N GLY A 442 -30.01 -41.85 2.24
CA GLY A 442 -30.75 -43.12 2.25
C GLY A 442 -29.81 -44.33 2.24
N ASP A 443 -30.02 -45.24 1.28
CA ASP A 443 -29.22 -46.44 1.07
C ASP A 443 -27.95 -46.20 0.25
N VAL A 444 -27.57 -44.94 0.04
CA VAL A 444 -26.41 -44.55 -0.77
C VAL A 444 -25.39 -43.82 0.08
N ARG A 445 -24.14 -44.25 -0.02
CA ARG A 445 -22.97 -43.56 0.50
C ARG A 445 -22.36 -42.68 -0.58
N ILE A 446 -22.10 -41.42 -0.27
CA ILE A 446 -21.49 -40.44 -1.16
C ILE A 446 -20.23 -39.90 -0.49
N ILE A 447 -19.08 -40.04 -1.15
CA ILE A 447 -17.80 -39.53 -0.66
C ILE A 447 -17.31 -38.49 -1.67
N CYS A 448 -17.27 -37.24 -1.25
CA CYS A 448 -16.73 -36.12 -2.02
C CYS A 448 -15.27 -35.93 -1.65
N LEU A 449 -14.40 -35.86 -2.64
CA LEU A 449 -12.95 -35.85 -2.49
C LEU A 449 -12.34 -34.70 -3.29
N GLU A 450 -11.25 -34.15 -2.79
CA GLU A 450 -10.42 -33.18 -3.50
C GLU A 450 -8.95 -33.57 -3.29
N GLY A 451 -8.17 -33.58 -4.37
CA GLY A 451 -6.75 -33.90 -4.27
C GLY A 451 -6.03 -33.83 -5.62
N PRO A 452 -4.71 -34.11 -5.64
CA PRO A 452 -3.94 -34.16 -6.86
C PRO A 452 -4.52 -35.17 -7.85
N VAL A 453 -4.63 -34.78 -9.12
CA VAL A 453 -5.27 -35.59 -10.18
C VAL A 453 -4.68 -37.00 -10.29
N ALA A 454 -3.35 -37.14 -10.19
CA ALA A 454 -2.70 -38.44 -10.23
C ALA A 454 -3.08 -39.34 -9.03
N GLU A 455 -3.25 -38.76 -7.84
CA GLU A 455 -3.67 -39.50 -6.65
C GLU A 455 -5.15 -39.88 -6.74
N MET A 456 -6.00 -38.97 -7.20
CA MET A 456 -7.42 -39.20 -7.46
C MET A 456 -7.65 -40.32 -8.48
N HIS A 457 -6.95 -40.30 -9.62
CA HIS A 457 -7.01 -41.37 -10.61
C HIS A 457 -6.59 -42.71 -10.03
N LYS A 458 -5.44 -42.79 -9.33
CA LYS A 458 -4.97 -44.03 -8.71
C LYS A 458 -5.97 -44.58 -7.70
N LEU A 459 -6.61 -43.71 -6.91
CA LEU A 459 -7.66 -44.11 -5.97
C LEU A 459 -8.87 -44.69 -6.72
N PHE A 460 -9.35 -44.00 -7.75
CA PHE A 460 -10.54 -44.38 -8.51
C PHE A 460 -10.35 -45.71 -9.26
N GLU A 461 -9.18 -45.91 -9.88
CA GLU A 461 -8.84 -47.18 -10.53
C GLU A 461 -8.89 -48.36 -9.55
N ARG A 462 -8.32 -48.18 -8.35
CA ARG A 462 -8.23 -49.25 -7.35
C ARG A 462 -9.57 -49.59 -6.72
N ILE A 463 -10.39 -48.60 -6.39
CA ILE A 463 -11.73 -48.86 -5.85
C ILE A 463 -12.67 -49.44 -6.91
N SER A 464 -12.53 -49.02 -8.18
CA SER A 464 -13.24 -49.66 -9.29
C SER A 464 -12.90 -51.14 -9.38
N ALA A 465 -11.61 -51.48 -9.35
CA ALA A 465 -11.16 -52.88 -9.35
C ALA A 465 -11.65 -53.67 -8.12
N ALA A 466 -11.66 -53.06 -6.93
CA ALA A 466 -12.15 -53.71 -5.71
C ALA A 466 -13.65 -54.04 -5.75
N SER A 467 -14.44 -53.27 -6.51
CA SER A 467 -15.86 -53.59 -6.77
C SER A 467 -16.06 -54.66 -7.85
N GLY A 468 -14.99 -55.11 -8.52
CA GLY A 468 -15.10 -55.93 -9.73
C GLY A 468 -15.67 -55.14 -10.91
N HIS A 469 -15.45 -53.82 -10.94
CA HIS A 469 -16.04 -52.89 -11.90
C HIS A 469 -17.59 -52.93 -11.90
N ASP A 470 -18.21 -53.10 -10.73
CA ASP A 470 -19.66 -53.12 -10.61
C ASP A 470 -20.23 -51.73 -10.97
N PRO A 471 -21.19 -51.65 -11.91
CA PRO A 471 -21.74 -50.37 -12.38
C PRO A 471 -22.51 -49.59 -11.30
N ARG A 472 -22.84 -50.21 -10.16
CA ARG A 472 -23.45 -49.54 -9.02
C ARG A 472 -22.44 -48.71 -8.22
N LEU A 473 -21.14 -48.94 -8.40
CA LEU A 473 -20.09 -48.03 -7.95
C LEU A 473 -19.91 -46.93 -9.00
N VAL A 474 -20.46 -45.77 -8.74
CA VAL A 474 -20.37 -44.61 -9.63
C VAL A 474 -19.21 -43.73 -9.18
N LEU A 475 -18.27 -43.49 -10.08
CA LEU A 475 -17.08 -42.66 -9.87
C LEU A 475 -17.15 -41.47 -10.83
N LEU A 476 -17.19 -40.26 -10.29
CA LEU A 476 -17.27 -39.01 -11.06
C LEU A 476 -16.03 -38.18 -10.76
N MET A 477 -15.38 -37.63 -11.78
CA MET A 477 -14.18 -36.79 -11.67
C MET A 477 -14.39 -35.46 -12.37
#